data_AF-A0A6L6EAL2-F1
#
_entry.id   AF-A0A6L6EAL2-F1
#
_cell.length_a   1.000
_cell.length_b   1.000
_cell.length_c   1.000
_cell.angle_alpha   90.00
_cell.angle_beta   90.00
_cell.angle_gamma   90.00
#
_symmetry.space_group_name_H-M   'P 1'
#
loop_
_entity.id
_entity.type
_entity.pdbx_description
1 polymer ?
#
loop_
_entity_poly.entity_id
_entity_poly.type
_entity_poly.pdbx_seq_one_letter_code
_entity_poly.pdbx_strand_id
1 'polypeptide(L)'
;MSNSGLGGGGFNRNNNPFGGSGFGGSFPNPFGNRGPGKRRVSPLTITAVVLFILGSILISSSSFYADLLWYRSVDFVNVWQTTLFTKIYLFIGFGLITSIFITANIYIAFRKRPIYVPVAVEADNLERYRAQLEPVRRLVGIGVFLTLFYFAGSAGSKLWQEWLLFKNATSFGTVDPQFGKDISFFAFKLPMYQSLIGWGISTIILALLAAAAVHYIYGGIRTQVKEDRTTVAARVQLSILLGLLVLLKAVAYWFDRFALTLKEGKLITGLTYTDVNAVLPAKSILAAIAVVCSLLFFANIVRKSWLLPTAGVALMVIASVLIAGVYPATIQQFQVKPSESTKEAPFIQKNIDATRI
;
A
#
# COMPACT_ATOMS: atom_id res chain seq x y z
N MET A 1 -71.85 31.16 -59.55
CA MET A 1 -71.67 30.25 -58.40
C MET A 1 -70.45 30.70 -57.62
N SER A 2 -70.70 31.26 -56.45
CA SER A 2 -69.74 31.64 -55.41
C SER A 2 -69.05 30.41 -54.83
N ASN A 3 -67.73 30.48 -54.57
CA ASN A 3 -67.26 30.44 -53.19
C ASN A 3 -65.80 30.93 -53.08
N SER A 4 -65.58 31.75 -52.06
CA SER A 4 -64.37 32.46 -51.67
C SER A 4 -63.81 31.90 -50.35
N GLY A 5 -62.50 31.99 -50.16
CA GLY A 5 -61.85 31.86 -48.84
C GLY A 5 -60.33 31.76 -49.01
N LEU A 6 -59.56 32.86 -48.91
CA LEU A 6 -58.95 33.44 -47.68
C LEU A 6 -58.12 32.38 -46.93
N GLY A 7 -56.80 32.47 -46.76
CA GLY A 7 -55.97 33.65 -46.55
C GLY A 7 -55.82 33.92 -45.04
N GLY A 8 -54.78 33.37 -44.41
CA GLY A 8 -54.42 33.63 -43.00
C GLY A 8 -53.32 32.65 -42.58
N GLY A 9 -52.20 33.04 -41.97
CA GLY A 9 -51.91 34.22 -41.17
C GLY A 9 -51.12 33.71 -39.97
N GLY A 10 -49.81 33.96 -39.93
CA GLY A 10 -48.93 33.49 -38.87
C GLY A 10 -49.31 34.08 -37.52
N PHE A 11 -49.62 33.22 -36.55
CA PHE A 11 -49.92 33.64 -35.18
C PHE A 11 -48.64 33.72 -34.36
N ASN A 12 -48.12 34.95 -34.28
CA ASN A 12 -47.13 35.40 -33.31
C ASN A 12 -47.74 35.30 -31.89
N ARG A 13 -47.34 34.30 -31.11
CA ARG A 13 -47.74 34.15 -29.69
C ARG A 13 -46.90 35.08 -28.82
N ASN A 14 -47.17 36.37 -28.89
CA ASN A 14 -46.73 37.29 -27.84
C ASN A 14 -47.70 38.46 -27.73
N ASN A 15 -48.86 38.20 -27.15
CA ASN A 15 -49.77 39.23 -26.61
C ASN A 15 -50.70 38.56 -25.61
N ASN A 16 -50.32 38.59 -24.32
CA ASN A 16 -51.25 38.33 -23.23
C ASN A 16 -51.98 39.65 -22.91
N PRO A 17 -53.32 39.73 -23.03
CA PRO A 17 -54.08 40.95 -22.79
C PRO A 17 -54.51 41.13 -21.33
N PHE A 18 -54.01 40.31 -20.41
CA PHE A 18 -54.32 40.41 -18.99
C PHE A 18 -53.15 41.02 -18.24
N GLY A 19 -53.11 42.35 -18.23
CA GLY A 19 -52.42 43.12 -17.21
C GLY A 19 -53.07 42.84 -15.85
N GLY A 20 -52.43 41.97 -15.06
CA GLY A 20 -52.75 41.74 -13.66
C GLY A 20 -51.56 42.18 -12.82
N SER A 21 -51.68 43.36 -12.23
CA SER A 21 -50.81 43.86 -11.16
C SER A 21 -50.76 42.83 -10.02
N GLY A 22 -49.58 42.30 -9.73
CA GLY A 22 -49.37 41.37 -8.63
C GLY A 22 -47.90 41.27 -8.26
N PHE A 23 -47.55 41.87 -7.13
CA PHE A 23 -46.30 41.67 -6.40
C PHE A 23 -45.93 40.17 -6.36
N GLY A 24 -44.74 39.81 -6.85
CA GLY A 24 -44.23 38.45 -6.78
C GLY A 24 -42.82 38.35 -7.34
N GLY A 25 -41.83 38.21 -6.45
CA GLY A 25 -40.43 38.11 -6.80
C GLY A 25 -40.16 36.98 -7.80
N SER A 26 -39.25 37.22 -8.75
CA SER A 26 -38.68 36.19 -9.60
C SER A 26 -37.94 35.16 -8.74
N PHE A 27 -38.63 34.11 -8.32
CA PHE A 27 -37.97 32.93 -7.77
C PHE A 27 -37.21 32.23 -8.91
N PRO A 28 -35.87 32.09 -8.82
CA PRO A 28 -35.13 31.33 -9.81
C PRO A 28 -35.58 29.87 -9.75
N ASN A 29 -36.00 29.32 -10.88
CA ASN A 29 -36.42 27.92 -11.00
C ASN A 29 -35.25 27.00 -10.55
N PRO A 30 -35.35 26.26 -9.41
CA PRO A 30 -34.22 25.48 -8.87
C PRO A 30 -33.87 24.25 -9.73
N PHE A 31 -34.77 23.89 -10.66
CA PHE A 31 -34.71 22.67 -11.46
C PHE A 31 -34.44 22.92 -12.95
N GLY A 32 -33.95 24.12 -13.31
CA GLY A 32 -33.47 24.39 -14.65
C GLY A 32 -32.29 23.48 -15.00
N ASN A 33 -32.49 22.59 -15.96
CA ASN A 33 -31.52 21.59 -16.42
C ASN A 33 -30.24 22.30 -16.95
N ARG A 34 -29.24 22.48 -16.09
CA ARG A 34 -27.93 23.01 -16.47
C ARG A 34 -27.16 21.88 -17.16
N GLY A 35 -27.08 21.94 -18.49
CA GLY A 35 -26.19 21.06 -19.27
C GLY A 35 -24.74 21.11 -18.73
N PRO A 36 -23.89 20.11 -19.04
CA PRO A 36 -22.55 19.99 -18.46
C PRO A 36 -21.63 21.10 -19.01
N GLY A 37 -21.70 22.29 -18.40
CA GLY A 37 -20.75 23.36 -18.66
C GLY A 37 -19.37 22.91 -18.20
N LYS A 38 -18.39 22.92 -19.12
CA LYS A 38 -16.97 22.80 -18.78
C LYS A 38 -16.69 23.77 -17.63
N ARG A 39 -16.44 23.24 -16.42
CA ARG A 39 -15.98 24.04 -15.28
C ARG A 39 -14.65 24.68 -15.70
N ARG A 40 -14.69 25.95 -16.12
CA ARG A 40 -13.49 26.72 -16.41
C ARG A 40 -12.79 26.92 -15.07
N VAL A 41 -11.60 26.33 -14.94
CA VAL A 41 -10.77 26.47 -13.74
C VAL A 41 -10.60 27.97 -13.50
N SER A 42 -11.02 28.46 -12.33
CA SER A 42 -11.01 29.90 -12.05
C SER A 42 -9.55 30.40 -12.07
N PRO A 43 -9.24 31.55 -12.70
CA PRO A 43 -7.91 32.15 -12.64
C PRO A 43 -7.38 32.25 -11.20
N LEU A 44 -8.27 32.48 -10.23
CA LEU A 44 -7.95 32.52 -8.79
C LEU A 44 -7.46 31.16 -8.26
N THR A 45 -8.05 30.05 -8.70
CA THR A 45 -7.60 28.70 -8.29
C THR A 45 -6.25 28.35 -8.89
N ILE A 46 -5.97 28.82 -10.11
CA ILE A 46 -4.66 28.61 -10.75
C ILE A 46 -3.60 29.45 -10.01
N THR A 47 -3.87 30.72 -9.74
CA THR A 47 -2.94 31.57 -8.97
C THR A 47 -2.71 31.04 -7.56
N ALA A 48 -3.75 30.53 -6.88
CA ALA A 48 -3.59 29.95 -5.54
C ALA A 48 -2.71 28.69 -5.56
N VAL A 49 -2.89 27.80 -6.54
CA VAL A 49 -2.04 26.60 -6.71
C VAL A 49 -0.60 26.99 -7.03
N VAL A 50 -0.39 27.96 -7.92
CA VAL A 50 0.95 28.45 -8.27
C VAL A 50 1.64 29.08 -7.05
N LEU A 51 0.95 29.93 -6.30
CA LEU A 51 1.49 30.53 -5.07
C LEU A 51 1.80 29.48 -4.00
N PHE A 52 0.95 28.46 -3.85
CA PHE A 52 1.20 27.35 -2.93
C PHE A 52 2.45 26.56 -3.31
N ILE A 53 2.62 26.25 -4.60
CA ILE A 53 3.82 25.55 -5.11
C ILE A 53 5.07 26.40 -4.91
N LEU A 54 5.03 27.68 -5.28
CA LEU A 54 6.15 28.60 -5.10
C LEU A 54 6.53 28.78 -3.63
N GLY A 55 5.55 28.97 -2.74
CA GLY A 55 5.76 29.06 -1.30
C GLY A 55 6.39 27.79 -0.73
N SER A 56 5.90 26.62 -1.16
CA SER A 56 6.46 25.32 -0.74
C SER A 56 7.92 25.14 -1.19
N ILE A 57 8.23 25.50 -2.45
CA ILE A 57 9.59 25.46 -2.99
C ILE A 57 10.51 26.40 -2.20
N LEU A 58 10.05 27.62 -1.90
CA LEU A 58 10.84 28.61 -1.19
C LEU A 58 11.16 28.16 0.23
N ILE A 59 10.16 27.66 0.97
CA ILE A 59 10.35 27.12 2.33
C ILE A 59 11.33 25.93 2.30
N SER A 60 11.13 24.98 1.38
CA SER A 60 12.01 23.81 1.27
C SER A 60 13.44 24.16 0.86
N SER A 61 13.61 25.17 0.00
CA SER A 61 14.94 25.63 -0.44
C SER A 61 15.65 26.38 0.68
N SER A 62 14.90 27.16 1.47
CA SER A 62 15.43 27.89 2.62
C SER A 62 15.95 26.93 3.70
N SER A 63 15.19 25.87 4.03
CA SER A 63 15.65 24.87 5.01
C SER A 63 16.89 24.13 4.52
N PHE A 64 16.91 23.74 3.24
CA PHE A 64 18.06 23.08 2.63
C PHE A 64 19.33 23.94 2.64
N TYR A 65 19.19 25.23 2.35
CA TYR A 65 20.31 26.17 2.38
C TYR A 65 20.79 26.47 3.81
N ALA A 66 19.86 26.58 4.75
CA ALA A 66 20.18 26.74 6.17
C ALA A 66 20.97 25.53 6.70
N ASP A 67 20.54 24.30 6.37
CA ASP A 67 21.26 23.07 6.73
C ASP A 67 22.68 23.08 6.15
N LEU A 68 22.84 23.44 4.87
CA LEU A 68 24.15 23.51 4.23
C LEU A 68 25.07 24.53 4.93
N LEU A 69 24.56 25.72 5.25
CA LEU A 69 25.31 26.74 5.98
C LEU A 69 25.72 26.25 7.37
N TRP A 70 24.83 25.56 8.07
CA TRP A 70 25.10 24.99 9.39
C TRP A 70 26.19 23.92 9.33
N TYR A 71 26.08 22.94 8.41
CA TYR A 71 27.12 21.90 8.25
C TYR A 71 28.47 22.49 7.82
N ARG A 72 28.46 23.60 7.07
CA ARG A 72 29.67 24.35 6.73
C ARG A 72 30.27 25.06 7.93
N SER A 73 29.47 25.59 8.86
CA SER A 73 30.01 26.28 10.05
C SER A 73 30.68 25.34 11.05
N VAL A 74 30.39 24.04 10.98
CA VAL A 74 30.98 23.00 11.84
C VAL A 74 31.98 22.09 11.09
N ASP A 75 32.38 22.44 9.86
CA ASP A 75 33.29 21.66 9.00
C ASP A 75 32.84 20.20 8.69
N PHE A 76 31.55 19.90 8.83
CA PHE A 76 30.96 18.57 8.55
C PHE A 76 30.21 18.49 7.21
N VAL A 77 30.62 19.27 6.21
CA VAL A 77 29.99 19.28 4.86
C VAL A 77 29.96 17.88 4.22
N ASN A 78 30.98 17.06 4.45
CA ASN A 78 31.03 15.68 3.95
C ASN A 78 29.87 14.81 4.49
N VAL A 79 29.44 15.03 5.74
CA VAL A 79 28.31 14.32 6.35
C VAL A 79 27.00 14.71 5.69
N TRP A 80 26.81 16.01 5.43
CA TRP A 80 25.66 16.51 4.69
C TRP A 80 25.58 15.95 3.28
N GLN A 81 26.70 15.94 2.53
CA GLN A 81 26.77 15.36 1.19
C GLN A 81 26.44 13.87 1.20
N THR A 82 27.05 13.11 2.13
CA THR A 82 26.78 11.67 2.27
C THR A 82 25.31 11.40 2.58
N THR A 83 24.71 12.19 3.48
CA THR A 83 23.29 12.09 3.83
C THR A 83 22.39 12.40 2.62
N LEU A 84 22.68 13.48 1.90
CA LEU A 84 21.92 13.93 0.74
C LEU A 84 21.96 12.90 -0.40
N PHE A 85 23.16 12.46 -0.79
CA PHE A 85 23.31 11.48 -1.87
C PHE A 85 22.69 10.12 -1.49
N THR A 86 22.77 9.72 -0.22
CA THR A 86 22.09 8.50 0.25
C THR A 86 20.58 8.64 0.13
N LYS A 87 19.99 9.76 0.57
CA LYS A 87 18.56 10.02 0.44
C LYS A 87 18.11 10.00 -1.03
N ILE A 88 18.86 10.64 -1.93
CA ILE A 88 18.59 10.65 -3.37
C ILE A 88 18.68 9.24 -3.96
N TYR A 89 19.75 8.50 -3.62
CA TYR A 89 19.95 7.13 -4.07
C TYR A 89 18.78 6.21 -3.66
N LEU A 90 18.36 6.28 -2.40
CA LEU A 90 17.22 5.49 -1.91
C LEU A 90 15.89 5.98 -2.51
N PHE A 91 15.71 7.28 -2.71
CA PHE A 91 14.53 7.84 -3.36
C PHE A 91 14.37 7.29 -4.77
N ILE A 92 15.44 7.31 -5.57
CA ILE A 92 15.43 6.79 -6.94
C ILE A 92 15.27 5.27 -6.93
N GLY A 93 16.02 4.56 -6.09
CA GLY A 93 15.99 3.09 -6.03
C GLY A 93 14.61 2.54 -5.65
N PHE A 94 14.08 2.94 -4.49
CA PHE A 94 12.76 2.49 -4.02
C PHE A 94 11.65 3.00 -4.93
N GLY A 95 11.75 4.26 -5.38
CA GLY A 95 10.80 4.86 -6.31
C GLY A 95 10.67 4.04 -7.59
N LEU A 96 11.80 3.77 -8.28
CA LEU A 96 11.81 3.04 -9.55
C LEU A 96 11.35 1.60 -9.38
N ILE A 97 11.85 0.88 -8.37
CA ILE A 97 11.48 -0.53 -8.20
C ILE A 97 9.98 -0.67 -7.95
N THR A 98 9.40 0.12 -7.03
CA THR A 98 7.98 0.06 -6.73
C THR A 98 7.12 0.51 -7.92
N SER A 99 7.45 1.64 -8.56
CA SER A 99 6.66 2.15 -9.67
C SER A 99 6.69 1.22 -10.87
N ILE A 100 7.87 0.70 -11.26
CA ILE A 100 8.00 -0.26 -12.35
C ILE A 100 7.23 -1.54 -12.02
N PHE A 101 7.38 -2.09 -10.81
CA PHE A 101 6.71 -3.32 -10.42
C PHE A 101 5.18 -3.21 -10.47
N ILE A 102 4.61 -2.14 -9.90
CA ILE A 102 3.15 -1.93 -9.88
C ILE A 102 2.64 -1.60 -11.29
N THR A 103 3.27 -0.68 -12.01
CA THR A 103 2.85 -0.31 -13.36
C THR A 103 2.97 -1.48 -14.35
N ALA A 104 4.00 -2.33 -14.22
CA ALA A 104 4.11 -3.56 -14.99
C ALA A 104 2.96 -4.54 -14.69
N ASN A 105 2.57 -4.69 -13.42
CA ASN A 105 1.42 -5.52 -13.04
C ASN A 105 0.11 -4.98 -13.60
N ILE A 106 -0.11 -3.66 -13.55
CA ILE A 106 -1.26 -2.99 -14.16
C ILE A 106 -1.28 -3.23 -15.67
N TYR A 107 -0.12 -3.08 -16.33
CA TYR A 107 0.02 -3.29 -17.76
C TYR A 107 -0.30 -4.73 -18.18
N ILE A 108 0.20 -5.73 -17.44
CA ILE A 108 -0.10 -7.15 -17.66
C ILE A 108 -1.60 -7.43 -17.48
N ALA A 109 -2.21 -6.87 -16.44
CA ALA A 109 -3.65 -7.02 -16.18
C ALA A 109 -4.48 -6.44 -17.33
N PHE A 110 -4.12 -5.25 -17.81
CA PHE A 110 -4.81 -4.57 -18.91
C PHE A 110 -4.64 -5.28 -20.26
N ARG A 111 -3.45 -5.84 -20.54
CA ARG A 111 -3.17 -6.57 -21.79
C ARG A 111 -3.92 -7.88 -21.88
N LYS A 112 -4.17 -8.56 -20.75
CA LYS A 112 -4.88 -9.84 -20.70
C LYS A 112 -6.40 -9.70 -20.51
N ARG A 113 -6.96 -8.51 -20.78
CA ARG A 113 -8.41 -8.28 -20.68
C ARG A 113 -9.19 -9.13 -21.70
N PRO A 114 -10.32 -9.75 -21.33
CA PRO A 114 -11.19 -10.40 -22.30
C PRO A 114 -11.79 -9.35 -23.25
N ILE A 115 -11.69 -9.59 -24.55
CA ILE A 115 -12.11 -8.64 -25.61
C ILE A 115 -13.64 -8.56 -25.75
N TYR A 116 -14.39 -9.51 -25.19
CA TYR A 116 -15.85 -9.58 -25.29
C TYR A 116 -16.52 -9.46 -23.91
N VAL A 117 -17.24 -8.36 -23.69
CA VAL A 117 -18.11 -8.17 -22.52
C VAL A 117 -19.55 -8.14 -23.02
N PRO A 118 -20.35 -9.22 -22.82
CA PRO A 118 -21.78 -9.17 -23.15
C PRO A 118 -22.48 -8.14 -22.26
N VAL A 119 -23.27 -7.29 -22.91
CA VAL A 119 -24.02 -6.14 -22.39
C VAL A 119 -24.86 -6.49 -21.15
N ALA A 120 -24.47 -5.94 -20.00
CA ALA A 120 -25.31 -5.80 -18.82
C ALA A 120 -25.20 -4.33 -18.35
N VAL A 121 -26.24 -3.80 -17.73
CA VAL A 121 -26.46 -2.36 -17.40
C VAL A 121 -25.30 -1.66 -16.66
N GLU A 122 -24.42 -2.39 -15.97
CA GLU A 122 -23.17 -1.85 -15.38
C GLU A 122 -22.11 -1.44 -16.43
N ALA A 123 -22.20 -1.99 -17.64
CA ALA A 123 -21.32 -1.69 -18.76
C ALA A 123 -21.44 -0.24 -19.23
N ASP A 124 -22.61 0.40 -19.10
CA ASP A 124 -22.86 1.74 -19.64
C ASP A 124 -22.09 2.84 -18.85
N ASN A 125 -22.03 2.69 -17.52
CA ASN A 125 -21.21 3.56 -16.65
C ASN A 125 -19.70 3.29 -16.83
N LEU A 126 -19.31 2.01 -16.95
CA LEU A 126 -17.91 1.62 -17.15
C LEU A 126 -17.41 1.97 -18.56
N GLU A 127 -18.26 1.93 -19.58
CA GLU A 127 -17.97 2.37 -20.95
C GLU A 127 -17.74 3.87 -21.00
N ARG A 128 -18.50 4.68 -20.26
CA ARG A 128 -18.20 6.11 -20.08
C ARG A 128 -16.82 6.37 -19.47
N TYR A 129 -16.44 5.63 -18.43
CA TYR A 129 -15.08 5.74 -17.86
C TYR A 129 -13.99 5.28 -18.84
N ARG A 130 -14.22 4.17 -19.57
CA ARG A 130 -13.27 3.66 -20.58
C ARG A 130 -13.11 4.63 -21.74
N ALA A 131 -14.20 5.16 -22.29
CA ALA A 131 -14.20 6.11 -23.41
C ALA A 131 -13.51 7.45 -23.05
N GLN A 132 -13.58 7.87 -21.79
CA GLN A 132 -12.84 9.05 -21.30
C GLN A 132 -11.34 8.76 -21.05
N LEU A 133 -11.00 7.53 -20.63
CA LEU A 133 -9.63 7.15 -20.31
C LEU A 133 -8.81 6.74 -21.53
N GLU A 134 -9.42 6.17 -22.58
CA GLU A 134 -8.73 5.73 -23.79
C GLU A 134 -7.87 6.79 -24.48
N PRO A 135 -8.33 8.04 -24.71
CA PRO A 135 -7.51 9.07 -25.36
C PRO A 135 -6.33 9.57 -24.51
N VAL A 136 -6.45 9.51 -23.17
CA VAL A 136 -5.44 10.00 -22.22
C VAL A 136 -4.68 8.86 -21.52
N ARG A 137 -4.88 7.60 -21.91
CA ARG A 137 -4.36 6.41 -21.22
C ARG A 137 -2.84 6.45 -20.99
N ARG A 138 -2.09 6.99 -21.94
CA ARG A 138 -0.62 7.10 -21.85
C ARG A 138 -0.23 8.15 -20.81
N LEU A 139 -0.94 9.28 -20.78
CA LEU A 139 -0.73 10.34 -19.78
C LEU A 139 -1.16 9.89 -18.39
N VAL A 140 -2.28 9.17 -18.27
CA VAL A 140 -2.72 8.57 -16.99
C VAL A 140 -1.72 7.52 -16.50
N GLY A 141 -1.22 6.65 -17.38
CA GLY A 141 -0.19 5.66 -17.04
C GLY A 141 1.11 6.31 -16.54
N ILE A 142 1.58 7.37 -17.22
CA ILE A 142 2.74 8.16 -16.79
C ILE A 142 2.45 8.86 -15.46
N GLY A 143 1.27 9.45 -15.29
CA GLY A 143 0.86 10.09 -14.04
C GLY A 143 0.84 9.12 -12.86
N VAL A 144 0.30 7.92 -13.04
CA VAL A 144 0.30 6.85 -12.02
C VAL A 144 1.74 6.42 -11.70
N PHE A 145 2.58 6.22 -12.73
CA PHE A 145 3.98 5.86 -12.53
C PHE A 145 4.73 6.92 -11.71
N LEU A 146 4.62 8.20 -12.09
CA LEU A 146 5.26 9.32 -11.40
C LEU A 146 4.74 9.48 -9.96
N THR A 147 3.44 9.29 -9.75
CA THR A 147 2.83 9.35 -8.42
C THR A 147 3.40 8.24 -7.53
N LEU A 148 3.39 6.99 -8.01
CA LEU A 148 3.94 5.85 -7.27
C LEU A 148 5.45 6.03 -7.02
N PHE A 149 6.19 6.51 -8.02
CA PHE A 149 7.61 6.81 -7.91
C PHE A 149 7.89 7.83 -6.81
N TYR A 150 7.15 8.95 -6.80
CA TYR A 150 7.31 10.00 -5.79
C TYR A 150 7.01 9.50 -4.39
N PHE A 151 5.88 8.81 -4.17
CA PHE A 151 5.50 8.33 -2.83
C PHE A 151 6.42 7.20 -2.34
N ALA A 152 6.76 6.24 -3.20
CA ALA A 152 7.65 5.14 -2.83
C ALA A 152 9.09 5.63 -2.61
N GLY A 153 9.58 6.54 -3.45
CA GLY A 153 10.88 7.18 -3.28
C GLY A 153 10.93 8.01 -2.00
N SER A 154 9.88 8.78 -1.70
CA SER A 154 9.79 9.55 -0.46
C SER A 154 9.84 8.64 0.76
N ALA A 155 9.13 7.51 0.75
CA ALA A 155 9.18 6.52 1.81
C ALA A 155 10.57 5.89 1.94
N GLY A 156 11.20 5.49 0.84
CA GLY A 156 12.55 4.91 0.83
C GLY A 156 13.63 5.88 1.32
N SER A 157 13.51 7.18 1.00
CA SER A 157 14.45 8.20 1.44
C SER A 157 14.54 8.35 2.96
N LYS A 158 13.48 7.97 3.69
CA LYS A 158 13.45 7.97 5.16
C LYS A 158 14.35 6.89 5.77
N LEU A 159 14.66 5.83 5.02
CA LEU A 159 15.50 4.71 5.45
C LEU A 159 17.00 5.01 5.36
N TRP A 160 17.40 6.26 5.14
CA TRP A 160 18.80 6.65 4.95
C TRP A 160 19.69 6.32 6.15
N GLN A 161 19.18 6.45 7.38
CA GLN A 161 19.94 6.09 8.59
C GLN A 161 20.17 4.59 8.67
N GLU A 162 19.09 3.81 8.53
CA GLU A 162 19.15 2.35 8.53
C GLU A 162 20.07 1.82 7.42
N TRP A 163 20.04 2.43 6.23
CA TRP A 163 20.92 2.07 5.13
C TRP A 163 22.40 2.36 5.43
N LEU A 164 22.70 3.53 6.00
CA LEU A 164 24.08 3.87 6.36
C LEU A 164 24.61 2.99 7.49
N LEU A 165 23.77 2.66 8.49
CA LEU A 165 24.11 1.73 9.55
C LEU A 165 24.32 0.31 8.99
N PHE A 166 23.46 -0.14 8.09
CA PHE A 166 23.58 -1.43 7.42
C PHE A 166 24.88 -1.55 6.61
N LYS A 167 25.20 -0.52 5.81
CA LYS A 167 26.37 -0.51 4.93
C LYS A 167 27.69 -0.41 5.71
N ASN A 168 27.70 0.39 6.77
CA ASN A 168 28.89 0.63 7.60
C ASN A 168 28.85 -0.16 8.90
N ALA A 169 28.16 -1.31 8.92
CA ALA A 169 28.02 -2.13 10.11
C ALA A 169 29.39 -2.65 10.59
N THR A 170 29.77 -2.32 11.82
CA THR A 170 30.98 -2.82 12.49
C THR A 170 30.63 -3.93 13.47
N SER A 171 31.53 -4.90 13.65
CA SER A 171 31.35 -5.96 14.64
C SER A 171 31.53 -5.43 16.06
N PHE A 172 30.73 -5.91 17.00
CA PHE A 172 30.91 -5.61 18.42
C PHE A 172 31.86 -6.59 19.11
N GLY A 173 32.14 -7.75 18.48
CA GLY A 173 32.98 -8.81 19.05
C GLY A 173 32.27 -9.69 20.09
N THR A 174 31.03 -9.36 20.46
CA THR A 174 30.22 -10.11 21.42
C THR A 174 29.05 -10.77 20.70
N VAL A 175 28.84 -12.06 20.98
CA VAL A 175 27.77 -12.85 20.37
C VAL A 175 26.58 -12.99 21.30
N ASP A 176 25.38 -12.93 20.72
CA ASP A 176 24.13 -13.20 21.42
C ASP A 176 24.06 -14.67 21.88
N PRO A 177 23.83 -14.95 23.17
CA PRO A 177 23.76 -16.31 23.70
C PRO A 177 22.62 -17.16 23.14
N GLN A 178 21.55 -16.54 22.61
CA GLN A 178 20.37 -17.26 22.12
C GLN A 178 20.51 -17.69 20.65
N PHE A 179 20.98 -16.80 19.77
CA PHE A 179 21.04 -17.00 18.33
C PHE A 179 22.46 -17.18 17.78
N GLY A 180 23.49 -16.96 18.60
CA GLY A 180 24.89 -17.08 18.19
C GLY A 180 25.28 -16.08 17.10
N LYS A 181 24.61 -14.91 17.06
CA LYS A 181 24.87 -13.83 16.11
C LYS A 181 25.51 -12.67 16.85
N ASP A 182 26.48 -12.01 16.22
CA ASP A 182 27.06 -10.77 16.74
C ASP A 182 25.99 -9.71 16.94
N ILE A 183 26.12 -8.90 18.00
CA ILE A 183 25.18 -7.82 18.35
C ILE A 183 25.02 -6.84 17.17
N SER A 184 26.05 -6.68 16.33
CA SER A 184 26.00 -5.88 15.10
C SER A 184 24.86 -6.27 14.15
N PHE A 185 24.48 -7.56 14.14
CA PHE A 185 23.36 -8.04 13.34
C PHE A 185 22.05 -7.42 13.83
N PHE A 186 21.82 -7.39 15.14
CA PHE A 186 20.57 -6.89 15.72
C PHE A 186 20.48 -5.36 15.66
N ALA A 187 21.58 -4.66 15.91
CA ALA A 187 21.61 -3.20 15.92
C ALA A 187 21.56 -2.59 14.51
N PHE A 188 22.30 -3.15 13.54
CA PHE A 188 22.50 -2.51 12.23
C PHE A 188 21.82 -3.23 11.07
N LYS A 189 21.77 -4.57 11.10
CA LYS A 189 21.30 -5.35 9.94
C LYS A 189 19.82 -5.69 10.00
N LEU A 190 19.34 -6.09 11.18
CA LEU A 190 17.96 -6.50 11.40
C LEU A 190 16.93 -5.40 11.06
N PRO A 191 17.10 -4.12 11.48
CA PRO A 191 16.15 -3.07 11.14
C PRO A 191 16.03 -2.88 9.62
N MET A 192 17.16 -2.87 8.90
CA MET A 192 17.16 -2.75 7.44
C MET A 192 16.44 -3.93 6.77
N TYR A 193 16.67 -5.18 7.22
CA TYR A 193 15.95 -6.33 6.69
C TYR A 193 14.44 -6.23 6.94
N GLN A 194 14.02 -5.80 8.13
CA GLN A 194 12.61 -5.60 8.46
C GLN A 194 11.97 -4.50 7.61
N SER A 195 12.66 -3.38 7.41
CA SER A 195 12.22 -2.29 6.55
C SER A 195 12.07 -2.72 5.09
N LEU A 196 13.00 -3.53 4.56
CA LEU A 196 12.90 -4.10 3.21
C LEU A 196 11.73 -5.08 3.07
N ILE A 197 11.54 -5.95 4.06
CA ILE A 197 10.41 -6.89 4.08
C ILE A 197 9.08 -6.12 4.15
N GLY A 198 8.97 -5.13 5.03
CA GLY A 198 7.80 -4.28 5.16
C GLY A 198 7.49 -3.53 3.87
N TRP A 199 8.49 -2.89 3.27
CA TRP A 199 8.36 -2.22 1.97
C TRP A 199 7.92 -3.17 0.86
N GLY A 200 8.49 -4.38 0.80
CA GLY A 200 8.11 -5.41 -0.16
C GLY A 200 6.64 -5.83 0.02
N ILE A 201 6.20 -6.07 1.26
CA ILE A 201 4.81 -6.43 1.58
C ILE A 201 3.87 -5.31 1.13
N SER A 202 4.16 -4.05 1.48
CA SER A 202 3.36 -2.89 1.05
C SER A 202 3.30 -2.76 -0.46
N THR A 203 4.43 -2.95 -1.16
CA THR A 203 4.50 -2.89 -2.63
C THR A 203 3.63 -3.97 -3.28
N ILE A 204 3.67 -5.21 -2.77
CA ILE A 204 2.85 -6.31 -3.29
C ILE A 204 1.37 -6.09 -3.00
N ILE A 205 1.01 -5.59 -1.82
CA ILE A 205 -0.37 -5.26 -1.49
C ILE A 205 -0.90 -4.18 -2.45
N LEU A 206 -0.15 -3.12 -2.69
CA LEU A 206 -0.54 -2.08 -3.65
C LEU A 206 -0.65 -2.64 -5.07
N ALA A 207 0.27 -3.51 -5.49
CA ALA A 207 0.20 -4.19 -6.79
C ALA A 207 -1.04 -5.11 -6.89
N LEU A 208 -1.37 -5.83 -5.82
CA LEU A 208 -2.55 -6.69 -5.74
C LEU A 208 -3.84 -5.88 -5.83
N LEU A 209 -3.95 -4.79 -5.07
CA LEU A 209 -5.10 -3.89 -5.13
C LEU A 209 -5.26 -3.25 -6.51
N ALA A 210 -4.15 -2.77 -7.09
CA ALA A 210 -4.17 -2.20 -8.43
C ALA A 210 -4.57 -3.23 -9.50
N ALA A 211 -4.00 -4.44 -9.45
CA ALA A 211 -4.34 -5.53 -10.37
C ALA A 211 -5.81 -5.97 -10.20
N ALA A 212 -6.30 -6.10 -8.97
CA ALA A 212 -7.68 -6.43 -8.68
C ALA A 212 -8.65 -5.35 -9.19
N ALA A 213 -8.33 -4.07 -9.00
CA ALA A 213 -9.12 -2.95 -9.52
C ALA A 213 -9.18 -2.96 -11.05
N VAL A 214 -8.05 -3.22 -11.74
CA VAL A 214 -8.03 -3.37 -13.20
C VAL A 214 -8.88 -4.56 -13.63
N HIS A 215 -8.72 -5.72 -13.01
CA HIS A 215 -9.54 -6.90 -13.35
C HIS A 215 -11.03 -6.68 -13.05
N TYR A 216 -11.38 -5.88 -12.05
CA TYR A 216 -12.77 -5.51 -11.79
C TYR A 216 -13.32 -4.56 -12.87
N ILE A 217 -12.60 -3.47 -13.16
CA ILE A 217 -13.02 -2.45 -14.15
C ILE A 217 -13.13 -3.02 -15.57
N TYR A 218 -12.27 -3.98 -15.95
CA TYR A 218 -12.26 -4.58 -17.29
C TYR A 218 -12.97 -5.95 -17.37
N GLY A 219 -13.78 -6.32 -16.37
CA GLY A 219 -14.65 -7.51 -16.44
C GLY A 219 -13.95 -8.87 -16.25
N GLY A 220 -12.71 -8.85 -15.73
CA GLY A 220 -11.95 -10.03 -15.32
C GLY A 220 -12.47 -10.70 -14.03
N ILE A 221 -13.20 -9.95 -13.19
CA ILE A 221 -13.94 -10.44 -12.01
C ILE A 221 -15.43 -10.11 -12.22
N ARG A 222 -16.26 -11.14 -12.38
CA ARG A 222 -17.72 -11.09 -12.55
C ARG A 222 -18.38 -11.52 -11.24
N THR A 223 -19.00 -10.59 -10.52
CA THR A 223 -19.68 -10.88 -9.24
C THR A 223 -21.08 -11.45 -9.43
N GLN A 224 -21.71 -11.24 -10.60
CA GLN A 224 -23.12 -11.56 -10.84
C GLN A 224 -23.42 -12.90 -11.54
N VAL A 225 -22.42 -13.66 -12.01
CA VAL A 225 -22.64 -14.94 -12.72
C VAL A 225 -22.31 -16.15 -11.82
N LYS A 226 -23.18 -17.17 -11.84
CA LYS A 226 -23.09 -18.37 -10.97
C LYS A 226 -22.01 -19.35 -11.44
N GLU A 227 -21.69 -19.38 -12.73
CA GLU A 227 -20.60 -20.15 -13.33
C GLU A 227 -19.58 -19.18 -13.98
N ASP A 228 -18.30 -19.34 -13.64
CA ASP A 228 -17.15 -18.53 -14.08
C ASP A 228 -17.12 -17.04 -13.68
N ARG A 229 -17.08 -16.82 -12.36
CA ARG A 229 -16.86 -15.50 -11.72
C ARG A 229 -15.53 -14.82 -12.06
N THR A 230 -14.52 -15.51 -12.59
CA THR A 230 -13.17 -14.94 -12.78
C THR A 230 -12.49 -15.52 -14.01
N THR A 231 -11.87 -14.67 -14.83
CA THR A 231 -11.05 -15.11 -15.95
C THR A 231 -9.80 -15.86 -15.47
N VAL A 232 -9.30 -16.79 -16.29
CA VAL A 232 -8.05 -17.54 -15.99
C VAL A 232 -6.87 -16.58 -15.79
N ALA A 233 -6.78 -15.52 -16.59
CA ALA A 233 -5.73 -14.52 -16.47
C ALA A 233 -5.77 -13.76 -15.13
N ALA A 234 -6.96 -13.33 -14.70
CA ALA A 234 -7.14 -12.67 -13.40
C ALA A 234 -6.79 -13.61 -12.24
N ARG A 235 -7.26 -14.86 -12.31
CA ARG A 235 -6.99 -15.89 -11.29
C ARG A 235 -5.50 -16.17 -11.14
N VAL A 236 -4.78 -16.35 -12.24
CA VAL A 236 -3.33 -16.63 -12.23
C VAL A 236 -2.56 -15.44 -11.68
N GLN A 237 -2.84 -14.22 -12.16
CA GLN A 237 -2.12 -13.03 -11.69
C GLN A 237 -2.35 -12.76 -10.20
N LEU A 238 -3.60 -12.84 -9.73
CA LEU A 238 -3.91 -12.65 -8.30
C LEU A 238 -3.32 -13.77 -7.44
N SER A 239 -3.32 -15.02 -7.92
CA SER A 239 -2.70 -16.14 -7.19
C SER A 239 -1.18 -15.96 -7.08
N ILE A 240 -0.50 -15.46 -8.12
CA ILE A 240 0.93 -15.17 -8.06
C ILE A 240 1.23 -14.06 -7.05
N LEU A 241 0.47 -12.96 -7.08
CA LEU A 241 0.67 -11.85 -6.15
C LEU A 241 0.36 -12.26 -4.70
N LEU A 242 -0.70 -13.04 -4.46
CA LEU A 242 -1.02 -13.60 -3.14
C LEU A 242 0.05 -14.59 -2.67
N GLY A 243 0.52 -15.48 -3.54
CA GLY A 243 1.59 -16.42 -3.23
C GLY A 243 2.88 -15.71 -2.84
N LEU A 244 3.25 -14.64 -3.56
CA LEU A 244 4.43 -13.82 -3.27
C LEU A 244 4.27 -13.04 -1.96
N LEU A 245 3.08 -12.49 -1.69
CA LEU A 245 2.76 -11.84 -0.42
C LEU A 245 2.94 -12.79 0.77
N VAL A 246 2.37 -14.00 0.66
CA VAL A 246 2.45 -15.02 1.71
C VAL A 246 3.88 -15.53 1.87
N LEU A 247 4.63 -15.68 0.78
CA LEU A 247 6.06 -16.03 0.85
C LEU A 247 6.85 -14.97 1.61
N LEU A 248 6.63 -13.69 1.31
CA LEU A 248 7.31 -12.60 1.97
C LEU A 248 6.90 -12.50 3.45
N LYS A 249 5.66 -12.85 3.79
CA LYS A 249 5.22 -13.03 5.19
C LYS A 249 5.92 -14.17 5.90
N ALA A 250 6.23 -15.28 5.22
CA ALA A 250 7.04 -16.36 5.79
C ALA A 250 8.44 -15.86 6.16
N VAL A 251 9.06 -15.08 5.27
CA VAL A 251 10.34 -14.41 5.53
C VAL A 251 10.21 -13.45 6.71
N ALA A 252 9.13 -12.66 6.76
CA ALA A 252 8.84 -11.78 7.89
C ALA A 252 8.81 -12.54 9.21
N TYR A 253 8.03 -13.63 9.31
CA TYR A 253 7.96 -14.47 10.51
C TYR A 253 9.31 -15.04 10.94
N TRP A 254 10.19 -15.35 9.98
CA TRP A 254 11.53 -15.81 10.28
C TRP A 254 12.39 -14.71 10.92
N PHE A 255 12.43 -13.51 10.32
CA PHE A 255 13.22 -12.39 10.85
C PHE A 255 12.68 -11.83 12.17
N ASP A 256 11.37 -11.89 12.32
CA ASP A 256 10.62 -11.51 13.51
C ASP A 256 11.01 -12.31 14.77
N ARG A 257 11.69 -13.44 14.62
CA ARG A 257 12.25 -14.22 15.74
C ARG A 257 13.42 -13.50 16.39
N PHE A 258 14.29 -12.90 15.57
CA PHE A 258 15.45 -12.15 16.06
C PHE A 258 15.01 -10.88 16.77
N ALA A 259 13.96 -10.22 16.28
CA ALA A 259 13.42 -9.00 16.88
C ALA A 259 12.87 -9.19 18.30
N LEU A 260 12.58 -10.43 18.72
CA LEU A 260 12.15 -10.71 20.09
C LEU A 260 13.23 -10.42 21.14
N THR A 261 14.51 -10.39 20.74
CA THR A 261 15.63 -10.01 21.62
C THR A 261 15.68 -8.51 21.89
N LEU A 262 15.09 -7.69 21.01
CA LEU A 262 15.09 -6.22 21.11
C LEU A 262 13.78 -5.69 21.70
N LYS A 263 12.88 -6.58 22.10
CA LYS A 263 11.55 -6.22 22.60
C LYS A 263 11.67 -5.70 24.02
N GLU A 264 11.19 -4.48 24.25
CA GLU A 264 11.00 -3.93 25.58
C GLU A 264 9.79 -4.62 26.24
N GLY A 265 10.06 -5.38 27.31
CA GLY A 265 9.05 -6.04 28.12
C GLY A 265 8.73 -5.24 29.37
N LYS A 266 7.71 -5.70 30.12
CA LYS A 266 7.30 -5.07 31.39
C LYS A 266 8.33 -5.28 32.52
N LEU A 267 9.01 -6.42 32.53
CA LEU A 267 10.01 -6.76 33.56
C LEU A 267 11.45 -6.59 33.07
N ILE A 268 11.73 -6.97 31.83
CA ILE A 268 13.07 -6.99 31.23
C ILE A 268 12.98 -6.57 29.76
N THR A 269 14.03 -5.90 29.30
CA THR A 269 14.28 -5.69 27.87
C THR A 269 14.95 -6.94 27.34
N GLY A 270 14.29 -7.66 26.43
CA GLY A 270 14.79 -8.92 25.89
C GLY A 270 13.82 -10.09 26.02
N LEU A 271 14.35 -11.30 25.85
CA LEU A 271 13.55 -12.53 25.79
C LEU A 271 13.07 -12.98 27.18
N THR A 272 11.77 -13.23 27.29
CA THR A 272 11.12 -13.86 28.45
C THR A 272 11.00 -15.38 28.29
N TYR A 273 10.64 -16.10 29.36
CA TYR A 273 10.39 -17.55 29.30
C TYR A 273 9.36 -17.91 28.22
N THR A 274 8.26 -17.16 28.15
CA THR A 274 7.21 -17.38 27.15
C THR A 274 7.67 -17.03 25.74
N ASP A 275 8.48 -15.99 25.57
CA ASP A 275 9.00 -15.64 24.25
C ASP A 275 9.90 -16.76 23.70
N VAL A 276 10.74 -17.38 24.55
CA VAL A 276 11.62 -18.47 24.12
C VAL A 276 10.90 -19.79 23.90
N ASN A 277 10.02 -20.19 24.82
CA ASN A 277 9.40 -21.51 24.77
C ASN A 277 8.08 -21.55 23.99
N ALA A 278 7.41 -20.41 23.79
CA ALA A 278 6.14 -20.34 23.08
C ALA A 278 6.24 -19.53 21.78
N VAL A 279 6.68 -18.27 21.86
CA VAL A 279 6.62 -17.34 20.71
C VAL A 279 7.64 -17.69 19.63
N LEU A 280 8.86 -18.08 20.00
CA LEU A 280 9.88 -18.48 19.03
C LEU A 280 9.45 -19.72 18.21
N PRO A 281 9.02 -20.84 18.82
CA PRO A 281 8.47 -21.97 18.08
C PRO A 281 7.26 -21.58 17.24
N ALA A 282 6.32 -20.80 17.80
CA ALA A 282 5.13 -20.32 17.10
C ALA A 282 5.47 -19.60 15.78
N LYS A 283 6.42 -18.66 15.82
CA LYS A 283 6.87 -17.93 14.62
C LYS A 283 7.53 -18.85 13.60
N SER A 284 8.29 -19.86 14.04
CA SER A 284 8.93 -20.83 13.15
C SER A 284 7.91 -21.74 12.43
N ILE A 285 6.89 -22.21 13.15
CA ILE A 285 5.80 -23.02 12.59
C ILE A 285 4.97 -22.17 11.62
N LEU A 286 4.66 -20.92 11.98
CA LEU A 286 3.97 -20.00 11.08
C LEU A 286 4.75 -19.71 9.80
N ALA A 287 6.08 -19.56 9.89
CA ALA A 287 6.92 -19.42 8.71
C ALA A 287 6.81 -20.66 7.81
N ALA A 288 6.88 -21.87 8.36
CA ALA A 288 6.73 -23.11 7.60
C ALA A 288 5.34 -23.24 6.96
N ILE A 289 4.27 -22.97 7.71
CA ILE A 289 2.89 -22.99 7.19
C ILE A 289 2.72 -21.94 6.09
N ALA A 290 3.27 -20.74 6.25
CA ALA A 290 3.21 -19.69 5.24
C ALA A 290 3.94 -20.11 3.95
N VAL A 291 5.09 -20.79 4.03
CA VAL A 291 5.75 -21.37 2.84
C VAL A 291 4.84 -22.38 2.16
N VAL A 292 4.22 -23.30 2.90
CA VAL A 292 3.28 -24.27 2.34
C VAL A 292 2.08 -23.58 1.67
N CYS A 293 1.47 -22.59 2.33
CA CYS A 293 0.39 -21.81 1.76
C CYS A 293 0.82 -21.10 0.47
N SER A 294 2.01 -20.49 0.44
CA SER A 294 2.56 -19.85 -0.76
C SER A 294 2.67 -20.83 -1.93
N LEU A 295 3.19 -22.04 -1.67
CA LEU A 295 3.27 -23.10 -2.68
C LEU A 295 1.89 -23.53 -3.18
N LEU A 296 0.87 -23.58 -2.30
CA LEU A 296 -0.51 -23.87 -2.71
C LEU A 296 -1.09 -22.77 -3.63
N PHE A 297 -0.78 -21.49 -3.39
CA PHE A 297 -1.17 -20.41 -4.29
C PHE A 297 -0.51 -20.54 -5.67
N PHE A 298 0.77 -20.95 -5.73
CA PHE A 298 1.44 -21.21 -7.00
C PHE A 298 0.90 -22.47 -7.68
N ALA A 299 0.59 -23.54 -6.94
CA ALA A 299 0.00 -24.77 -7.48
C ALA A 299 -1.39 -24.54 -8.11
N ASN A 300 -2.14 -23.53 -7.65
CA ASN A 300 -3.41 -23.14 -8.25
C ASN A 300 -3.29 -22.72 -9.73
N ILE A 301 -2.11 -22.28 -10.17
CA ILE A 301 -1.84 -21.94 -11.57
C ILE A 301 -2.15 -23.14 -12.49
N VAL A 302 -1.91 -24.37 -12.00
CA VAL A 302 -2.11 -25.61 -12.75
C VAL A 302 -3.53 -26.17 -12.58
N ARG A 303 -4.07 -26.17 -11.36
CA ARG A 303 -5.35 -26.83 -11.04
C ARG A 303 -6.62 -26.01 -11.32
N LYS A 304 -6.49 -24.74 -11.75
CA LYS A 304 -7.60 -23.87 -12.17
C LYS A 304 -8.79 -23.87 -11.18
N SER A 305 -8.59 -23.87 -9.86
CA SER A 305 -9.70 -23.92 -8.87
C SER A 305 -9.48 -22.99 -7.68
N TRP A 306 -10.49 -22.18 -7.33
CA TRP A 306 -10.44 -21.27 -6.16
C TRP A 306 -10.34 -21.99 -4.81
N LEU A 307 -10.52 -23.30 -4.77
CA LEU A 307 -10.47 -24.07 -3.53
C LEU A 307 -9.08 -24.01 -2.87
N LEU A 308 -7.99 -24.08 -3.65
CA LEU A 308 -6.63 -24.06 -3.11
C LEU A 308 -6.23 -22.70 -2.51
N PRO A 309 -6.44 -21.55 -3.20
CA PRO A 309 -6.19 -20.23 -2.60
C PRO A 309 -7.02 -19.98 -1.34
N THR A 310 -8.31 -20.34 -1.36
CA THR A 310 -9.22 -20.06 -0.24
C THR A 310 -8.85 -20.91 0.98
N ALA A 311 -8.50 -22.18 0.76
CA ALA A 311 -7.97 -23.05 1.80
C ALA A 311 -6.63 -22.52 2.36
N GLY A 312 -5.74 -22.00 1.51
CA GLY A 312 -4.47 -21.40 1.94
C GLY A 312 -4.66 -20.14 2.81
N VAL A 313 -5.58 -19.25 2.44
CA VAL A 313 -5.95 -18.10 3.28
C VAL A 313 -6.55 -18.57 4.60
N ALA A 314 -7.54 -19.47 4.56
CA ALA A 314 -8.20 -19.98 5.76
C ALA A 314 -7.21 -20.64 6.72
N LEU A 315 -6.34 -21.51 6.21
CA LEU A 315 -5.28 -22.16 6.97
C LEU A 315 -4.36 -21.13 7.62
N MET A 316 -3.91 -20.12 6.88
CA MET A 316 -3.00 -19.10 7.40
C MET A 316 -3.66 -18.25 8.50
N VAL A 317 -4.93 -17.86 8.31
CA VAL A 317 -5.68 -17.09 9.30
C VAL A 317 -5.86 -17.92 10.58
N ILE A 318 -6.34 -19.16 10.47
CA ILE A 318 -6.55 -20.06 11.61
C ILE A 318 -5.23 -20.32 12.34
N ALA A 319 -4.17 -20.67 11.61
CA ALA A 319 -2.85 -20.90 12.18
C ALA A 319 -2.33 -19.64 12.90
N SER A 320 -2.48 -18.46 12.30
CA SER A 320 -2.01 -17.21 12.92
C SER A 320 -2.69 -16.91 14.25
N VAL A 321 -4.01 -17.08 14.34
CA VAL A 321 -4.76 -16.80 15.57
C VAL A 321 -4.43 -17.83 16.66
N LEU A 322 -4.41 -19.11 16.31
CA LEU A 322 -4.16 -20.18 17.28
C LEU A 322 -2.71 -20.19 17.76
N ILE A 323 -1.75 -20.11 16.85
CA ILE A 323 -0.32 -20.31 17.14
C ILE A 323 0.33 -19.03 17.69
N ALA A 324 -0.01 -17.85 17.18
CA ALA A 324 0.58 -16.60 17.68
C ALA A 324 -0.22 -15.95 18.82
N GLY A 325 -1.53 -16.17 18.89
CA GLY A 325 -2.40 -15.56 19.91
C GLY A 325 -2.66 -16.49 21.09
N VAL A 326 -3.35 -17.61 20.81
CA VAL A 326 -3.87 -18.50 21.86
C VAL A 326 -2.74 -19.24 22.59
N TYR A 327 -1.79 -19.83 21.86
CA TYR A 327 -0.74 -20.66 22.44
C TYR A 327 0.22 -19.92 23.41
N PRO A 328 0.74 -18.72 23.09
CA PRO A 328 1.56 -17.96 24.04
C PRO A 328 0.74 -17.47 25.24
N ALA A 329 -0.52 -17.08 25.03
CA ALA A 329 -1.39 -16.60 26.10
C ALA A 329 -1.71 -17.70 27.13
N THR A 330 -1.92 -18.94 26.68
CA THR A 330 -2.15 -20.07 27.60
C THR A 330 -0.89 -20.40 28.40
N ILE A 331 0.29 -20.43 27.78
CA ILE A 331 1.54 -20.66 28.51
C ILE A 331 1.80 -19.54 29.52
N GLN A 332 1.62 -18.27 29.13
CA GLN A 332 1.79 -17.15 30.05
C GLN A 332 0.83 -17.23 31.24
N GLN A 333 -0.45 -17.50 30.99
CA GLN A 333 -1.49 -17.50 32.02
C GLN A 333 -1.40 -18.71 32.96
N PHE A 334 -1.13 -19.91 32.42
CA PHE A 334 -1.21 -21.16 33.18
C PHE A 334 0.13 -21.70 33.65
N GLN A 335 1.25 -21.34 33.02
CA GLN A 335 2.57 -21.83 33.42
C GLN A 335 3.50 -20.76 33.98
N VAL A 336 3.44 -19.52 33.46
CA VAL A 336 4.37 -18.46 33.87
C VAL A 336 3.82 -17.64 35.04
N LYS A 337 2.62 -17.07 34.93
CA LYS A 337 2.03 -16.26 36.02
C LYS A 337 1.97 -16.96 37.38
N PRO A 338 1.68 -18.28 37.49
CA PRO A 338 1.67 -18.96 38.79
C PRO A 338 3.05 -19.14 39.43
N SER A 339 4.14 -19.04 38.65
CA SER A 339 5.51 -19.27 39.12
C SER A 339 6.51 -18.37 38.39
N GLU A 340 6.18 -17.08 38.30
CA GLU A 340 6.89 -16.10 37.46
C GLU A 340 8.33 -15.92 37.94
N SER A 341 8.53 -15.81 39.25
CA SER A 341 9.87 -15.66 39.87
C SER A 341 10.81 -16.79 39.47
N THR A 342 10.39 -18.05 39.58
CA THR A 342 11.24 -19.22 39.26
C THR A 342 11.48 -19.37 37.77
N LYS A 343 10.47 -19.11 36.92
CA LYS A 343 10.59 -19.31 35.47
C LYS A 343 11.30 -18.17 34.75
N GLU A 344 11.17 -16.93 35.23
CA GLU A 344 11.83 -15.76 34.65
C GLU A 344 13.22 -15.51 35.25
N ALA A 345 13.53 -16.00 36.46
CA ALA A 345 14.86 -15.87 37.09
C ALA A 345 16.06 -16.15 36.16
N PRO A 346 16.12 -17.26 35.39
CA PRO A 346 17.26 -17.49 34.49
C PRO A 346 17.34 -16.48 33.33
N PHE A 347 16.21 -15.91 32.89
CA PHE A 347 16.17 -14.89 31.84
C PHE A 347 16.56 -13.51 32.38
N ILE A 348 16.17 -13.20 33.62
CA ILE A 348 16.61 -11.99 34.33
C ILE A 348 18.12 -12.05 34.55
N GLN A 349 18.66 -13.19 35.01
CA GLN A 349 20.09 -13.34 35.25
C GLN A 349 20.90 -13.16 33.95
N LYS A 350 20.46 -13.75 32.84
CA LYS A 350 21.11 -13.54 31.52
C LYS A 350 21.15 -12.07 31.10
N ASN A 351 20.09 -11.30 31.38
CA ASN A 351 20.08 -9.87 31.08
C ASN A 351 21.02 -9.07 32.00
N ILE A 352 21.06 -9.40 33.29
CA ILE A 352 22.01 -8.79 34.24
C ILE A 352 23.45 -9.05 33.78
N ASP A 353 23.77 -10.31 33.45
CA ASP A 353 25.09 -10.71 32.98
C ASP A 353 25.46 -9.97 31.68
N ALA A 354 24.50 -9.80 30.76
CA ALA A 354 24.71 -9.06 29.51
C ALA A 354 24.94 -7.55 29.71
N THR A 355 24.35 -6.93 30.75
CA THR A 355 24.55 -5.50 31.06
C THR A 355 25.82 -5.19 31.84
N ARG A 356 26.56 -6.20 32.29
CA ARG A 356 27.81 -6.05 33.08
C ARG A 356 29.09 -6.14 32.26
N ILE A 357 28.96 -6.43 30.97
CA ILE A 357 30.03 -6.43 29.95
C ILE A 357 30.19 -4.99 29.45
#